data_AF-A0A6I6D2I3-F1
#
_entry.id   AF-A0A6I6D2I3-F1
#
_cell.length_a   1.000
_cell.length_b   1.000
_cell.length_c   1.000
_cell.angle_alpha   90.00
_cell.angle_beta   90.00
_cell.angle_gamma   90.00
#
_symmetry.space_group_name_H-M   'P 1'
#
loop_
_entity.id
_entity.type
_entity.pdbx_description
1 polymer ?
#
loop_
_entity_poly.entity_id
_entity_poly.type
_entity_poly.pdbx_seq_one_letter_code
_entity_poly.pdbx_strand_id
1 'polypeptide(L)'
;MTQPSLDLRDEFDYQPELIARLVDVYEIALKHRWIYASVIALTGAFFMLQWSLLADTAQYGHPWVGVPLIAMAVWLALAPAATIAKWVSLPAHFSGDYLSYRDIHWMQQMTERHPVLVTTAEPFLNAREPVPIGALREFWAPLVREEERQQR
;
A
#
# COMPACT_ATOMS: atom_id res chain seq x y z
N MET A 1 -14.31 18.64 -2.71
CA MET A 1 -13.81 18.16 -4.01
C MET A 1 -13.69 16.65 -3.91
N THR A 2 -14.60 15.90 -4.53
CA THR A 2 -14.49 14.44 -4.66
C THR A 2 -13.38 14.18 -5.66
N GLN A 3 -12.20 13.75 -5.18
CA GLN A 3 -11.17 13.25 -6.09
C GLN A 3 -11.75 12.03 -6.83
N PRO A 4 -11.60 11.94 -8.16
CA PRO A 4 -12.02 10.77 -8.91
C PRO A 4 -11.32 9.54 -8.32
N SER A 5 -12.09 8.47 -8.10
CA SER A 5 -11.54 7.17 -7.74
C SER A 5 -10.55 6.74 -8.81
N LEU A 6 -9.41 6.18 -8.41
CA LEU A 6 -8.37 5.76 -9.34
C LEU A 6 -8.87 4.51 -10.10
N ASP A 7 -9.42 4.70 -11.29
CA ASP A 7 -9.91 3.61 -12.12
C ASP A 7 -8.78 3.01 -12.96
N LEU A 8 -8.32 1.82 -12.55
CA LEU A 8 -7.25 1.07 -13.21
C LEU A 8 -7.78 -0.14 -13.99
N ARG A 9 -9.06 -0.15 -14.36
CA ARG A 9 -9.63 -1.25 -15.14
C ARG A 9 -9.23 -1.16 -16.60
N ASP A 10 -9.13 -2.34 -17.22
CA ASP A 10 -8.93 -2.45 -18.66
C ASP A 10 -10.22 -2.24 -19.46
N GLU A 11 -10.14 -2.39 -20.79
CA GLU A 11 -11.27 -2.27 -21.71
C GLU A 11 -12.36 -3.34 -21.51
N PHE A 12 -12.06 -4.42 -20.78
CA PHE A 12 -12.97 -5.51 -20.43
C PHE A 12 -13.42 -5.45 -18.96
N ASP A 13 -13.32 -4.28 -18.33
CA ASP A 13 -13.69 -4.01 -16.93
C ASP A 13 -12.93 -4.88 -15.92
N TYR A 14 -11.71 -5.30 -16.27
CA TYR A 14 -10.88 -6.15 -15.43
C TYR A 14 -9.72 -5.42 -14.78
N GLN A 15 -9.44 -5.85 -13.56
CA GLN A 15 -8.34 -5.40 -12.74
C GLN A 15 -7.86 -6.59 -11.88
N PRO A 16 -6.54 -6.84 -11.78
CA PRO A 16 -6.00 -7.84 -10.88
C PRO A 16 -6.46 -7.59 -9.43
N GLU A 17 -6.79 -8.65 -8.70
CA GLU A 17 -7.32 -8.52 -7.33
C GLU A 17 -6.35 -7.78 -6.39
N LEU A 18 -5.04 -8.03 -6.55
CA LEU A 18 -4.02 -7.33 -5.76
C LEU A 18 -3.97 -5.82 -6.08
N ILE A 19 -4.17 -5.43 -7.35
CA ILE A 19 -4.23 -4.02 -7.75
C ILE A 19 -5.49 -3.38 -7.17
N ALA A 20 -6.65 -4.06 -7.21
CA ALA A 20 -7.88 -3.55 -6.60
C ALA A 20 -7.70 -3.28 -5.10
N ARG A 21 -7.13 -4.23 -4.36
CA ARG A 21 -6.81 -4.06 -2.93
C ARG A 21 -5.82 -2.92 -2.68
N LEU A 22 -4.81 -2.77 -3.55
CA LEU A 22 -3.84 -1.67 -3.47
C LEU A 22 -4.50 -0.31 -3.67
N VAL A 23 -5.43 -0.20 -4.63
CA VAL A 23 -6.23 1.01 -4.87
C VAL A 23 -7.12 1.32 -3.67
N ASP A 24 -7.82 0.33 -3.12
CA ASP A 24 -8.66 0.51 -1.93
C ASP A 24 -7.84 1.05 -0.75
N VAL A 25 -6.70 0.44 -0.45
CA VAL A 25 -5.83 0.90 0.65
C VAL A 25 -5.28 2.29 0.37
N TYR A 26 -4.91 2.59 -0.88
CA TYR A 26 -4.45 3.91 -1.28
C TYR A 26 -5.53 4.98 -1.06
N GLU A 27 -6.78 4.71 -1.46
CA GLU A 27 -7.90 5.62 -1.24
C GLU A 27 -8.21 5.81 0.25
N ILE A 28 -8.19 4.72 1.02
CA ILE A 28 -8.35 4.76 2.48
C ILE A 28 -7.24 5.62 3.09
N ALA A 29 -5.99 5.44 2.67
CA ALA A 29 -4.85 6.21 3.15
C ALA A 29 -4.99 7.70 2.77
N LEU A 30 -5.42 8.04 1.56
CA LEU A 30 -5.66 9.43 1.18
C LEU A 30 -6.73 10.10 2.05
N LYS A 31 -7.87 9.43 2.24
CA LYS A 31 -9.05 10.00 2.90
C LYS A 31 -8.95 9.98 4.43
N HIS A 32 -8.38 8.92 5.00
CA HIS A 32 -8.51 8.61 6.44
C HIS A 32 -7.17 8.51 7.20
N ARG A 33 -6.00 8.71 6.56
CA ARG A 33 -4.70 8.56 7.26
C ARG A 33 -4.59 9.35 8.55
N TRP A 34 -5.11 10.57 8.60
CA TRP A 34 -5.02 11.40 9.80
C TRP A 34 -5.85 10.85 10.96
N ILE A 35 -6.99 10.23 10.67
CA ILE A 35 -7.83 9.58 11.66
C ILE A 35 -7.08 8.37 12.23
N TYR A 36 -6.55 7.49 11.36
CA TYR A 36 -5.79 6.34 11.79
C TYR A 36 -4.52 6.73 12.57
N ALA A 37 -3.75 7.70 12.08
CA ALA A 37 -2.56 8.20 12.76
C ALA A 37 -2.91 8.76 14.16
N SER A 38 -4.00 9.52 14.28
CA SER A 38 -4.43 10.08 15.57
C SER A 38 -4.85 8.98 16.55
N VAL A 39 -5.62 7.98 16.10
CA VAL A 39 -6.02 6.84 16.94
C VAL A 39 -4.81 6.04 17.41
N ILE A 40 -3.85 5.78 16.52
CA ILE A 40 -2.61 5.06 16.87
C ILE A 40 -1.78 5.89 17.86
N ALA A 41 -1.65 7.21 17.64
CA ALA A 41 -0.91 8.10 18.54
C ALA A 41 -1.55 8.15 19.94
N LEU A 42 -2.88 8.27 20.01
CA LEU A 42 -3.62 8.25 21.27
C LEU A 42 -3.46 6.90 21.99
N THR A 43 -3.53 5.79 21.27
CA THR A 43 -3.30 4.45 21.82
C THR A 43 -1.87 4.32 22.37
N GLY A 44 -0.87 4.81 21.62
CA GLY A 44 0.52 4.81 22.05
C GLY A 44 0.75 5.65 23.31
N ALA A 45 0.20 6.87 23.33
CA ALA A 45 0.26 7.75 24.50
C ALA A 45 -0.46 7.16 25.72
N PHE A 46 -1.63 6.55 25.52
CA PHE A 46 -2.37 5.87 26.58
C PHE A 46 -1.57 4.70 27.15
N PHE A 47 -0.93 3.90 26.30
CA PHE A 47 -0.09 2.79 26.75
C PHE A 47 1.08 3.30 27.60
N MET A 48 1.75 4.37 27.19
CA MET A 48 2.81 5.00 28.00
C MET A 48 2.28 5.52 29.34
N LEU A 49 1.12 6.17 29.35
CA LEU A 49 0.50 6.74 30.54
C LEU A 49 0.07 5.65 31.53
N GLN A 50 -0.56 4.57 31.05
CA GLN A 50 -0.95 3.42 31.87
C GLN A 50 0.26 2.90 32.67
N TRP A 51 1.41 2.71 32.02
CA TRP A 51 2.62 2.24 32.70
C TRP A 51 3.25 3.25 33.66
N SER A 52 3.06 4.55 33.43
CA SER A 52 3.52 5.59 34.38
C SER A 52 2.66 5.69 35.65
N LEU A 53 1.41 5.21 35.59
CA LEU A 53 0.43 5.30 36.69
C LEU A 53 0.35 4.02 37.54
N LEU A 54 0.73 2.86 37.00
CA LEU A 54 0.87 1.63 37.76
C LEU A 54 2.23 1.61 38.48
N ALA A 55 2.26 2.15 39.71
CA ALA A 55 3.46 2.36 40.52
C ALA A 55 4.27 1.09 40.89
N ASP A 56 3.79 -0.12 40.58
CA ASP A 56 4.36 -1.39 41.08
C ASP A 56 4.81 -2.37 39.97
N THR A 57 4.81 -1.94 38.70
CA THR A 57 5.11 -2.84 37.57
C THR A 57 6.48 -2.62 36.93
N ALA A 58 7.40 -1.91 37.61
CA ALA A 58 8.77 -1.70 37.16
C ALA A 58 9.56 -3.00 36.86
N GLN A 59 9.09 -4.14 37.35
CA GLN A 59 9.67 -5.46 37.09
C GLN A 59 9.12 -6.19 35.84
N TYR A 60 7.94 -5.81 35.30
CA TYR A 60 7.22 -6.66 34.34
C TYR A 60 6.69 -5.96 33.08
N GLY A 61 6.92 -4.68 32.86
CA GLY A 61 6.65 -4.13 31.53
C GLY A 61 7.36 -2.86 31.16
N HIS A 62 7.55 -2.76 29.85
CA HIS A 62 8.38 -1.75 29.24
C HIS A 62 7.48 -0.67 28.61
N PRO A 63 7.44 0.56 29.17
CA PRO A 63 6.69 1.69 28.57
C PRO A 63 7.15 2.00 27.13
N TRP A 64 8.32 1.49 26.76
CA TRP A 64 8.87 1.48 25.41
C TRP A 64 7.95 0.87 24.34
N VAL A 65 6.96 0.03 24.68
CA VAL A 65 6.00 -0.52 23.70
C VAL A 65 5.12 0.59 23.08
N GLY A 66 4.91 1.71 23.78
CA GLY A 66 4.22 2.87 23.19
C GLY A 66 5.05 3.60 22.15
N VAL A 67 6.39 3.51 22.19
CA VAL A 67 7.30 4.25 21.29
C VAL A 67 7.12 3.79 19.83
N PRO A 68 7.11 2.47 19.51
CA PRO A 68 6.76 2.00 18.17
C PRO A 68 5.40 2.47 17.67
N LEU A 69 4.39 2.54 18.53
CA LEU A 69 3.06 3.02 18.13
C LEU A 69 3.09 4.50 17.74
N ILE A 70 3.75 5.34 18.53
CA ILE A 70 3.91 6.76 18.19
C ILE A 70 4.74 6.93 16.91
N ALA A 71 5.83 6.18 16.77
CA ALA A 71 6.65 6.18 15.55
C ALA A 71 5.83 5.77 14.31
N MET A 72 4.99 4.74 14.44
CA MET A 72 4.09 4.30 13.38
C MET A 72 3.04 5.36 13.03
N ALA A 73 2.47 6.05 14.02
CA ALA A 73 1.54 7.15 13.77
C ALA A 73 2.18 8.31 13.01
N VAL A 74 3.40 8.70 13.40
CA VAL A 74 4.18 9.74 12.70
C VAL A 74 4.50 9.30 11.28
N TRP A 75 4.93 8.04 11.08
CA TRP A 75 5.18 7.49 9.75
C TRP A 75 3.92 7.50 8.89
N LEU A 76 2.76 7.08 9.42
CA LEU A 76 1.49 7.06 8.68
C LEU A 76 1.00 8.47 8.31
N ALA A 77 1.33 9.47 9.12
CA ALA A 77 1.01 10.87 8.84
C ALA A 77 1.91 11.46 7.72
N LEU A 78 3.19 11.11 7.70
CA LEU A 78 4.18 11.70 6.79
C LEU A 78 4.38 10.92 5.48
N ALA A 79 4.16 9.60 5.49
CA ALA A 79 4.41 8.75 4.34
C ALA A 79 3.43 9.06 3.19
N PRO A 80 3.88 8.96 1.92
CA PRO A 80 2.98 9.01 0.77
C PRO A 80 1.94 7.88 0.82
N ALA A 81 0.70 8.15 0.40
CA ALA A 81 -0.36 7.14 0.39
C ALA A 81 0.02 5.89 -0.42
N ALA A 82 0.73 6.08 -1.54
CA ALA A 82 1.28 4.97 -2.33
C ALA A 82 2.27 4.10 -1.53
N THR A 83 3.11 4.72 -0.70
CA THR A 83 4.03 3.99 0.17
C THR A 83 3.26 3.20 1.23
N ILE A 84 2.23 3.79 1.84
CA ILE A 84 1.37 3.11 2.83
C ILE A 84 0.71 1.88 2.20
N ALA A 85 0.08 2.03 1.03
CA ALA A 85 -0.56 0.91 0.32
C ALA A 85 0.43 -0.21 -0.02
N LYS A 86 1.66 0.13 -0.46
CA LYS A 86 2.71 -0.84 -0.74
C LYS A 86 3.13 -1.64 0.50
N TRP A 87 3.24 -1.00 1.66
CA TRP A 87 3.61 -1.69 2.91
C TRP A 87 2.47 -2.54 3.48
N VAL A 88 1.24 -2.05 3.41
CA VAL A 88 0.06 -2.79 3.90
C VAL A 88 -0.21 -4.03 3.04
N SER A 89 0.09 -3.97 1.74
CA SER A 89 0.00 -5.11 0.81
C SER A 89 1.24 -6.02 0.82
N LEU A 90 2.24 -5.75 1.68
CA LEU A 90 3.43 -6.59 1.79
C LEU A 90 3.14 -8.07 2.03
N PRO A 91 2.15 -8.46 2.86
CA PRO A 91 1.82 -9.87 3.06
C PRO A 91 1.41 -10.59 1.76
N ALA A 92 0.77 -9.89 0.82
CA ALA A 92 0.36 -10.47 -0.46
C ALA A 92 1.54 -10.80 -1.39
N HIS A 93 2.74 -10.28 -1.11
CA HIS A 93 3.95 -10.67 -1.83
C HIS A 93 4.46 -12.05 -1.44
N PHE A 94 4.08 -12.55 -0.26
CA PHE A 94 4.46 -13.88 0.20
C PHE A 94 3.41 -14.95 -0.14
N SER A 95 2.37 -14.61 -0.92
CA SER A 95 1.48 -15.64 -1.44
C SER A 95 2.23 -16.50 -2.47
N GLY A 96 1.93 -17.80 -2.49
CA GLY A 96 2.46 -18.73 -3.49
C GLY A 96 1.78 -18.61 -4.86
N ASP A 97 1.00 -17.55 -5.07
CA ASP A 97 0.20 -17.35 -6.28
C ASP A 97 1.03 -16.65 -7.36
N TYR A 98 0.75 -17.02 -8.61
CA TYR A 98 1.41 -16.49 -9.79
C TYR A 98 0.43 -15.64 -10.61
N LEU A 99 0.97 -14.74 -11.42
CA LEU A 99 0.19 -13.97 -12.38
C LEU A 99 -0.49 -14.89 -13.37
N SER A 100 -1.79 -14.71 -13.53
CA SER A 100 -2.55 -15.35 -14.59
C SER A 100 -2.25 -14.68 -15.93
N TYR A 101 -2.61 -15.36 -17.01
CA TYR A 101 -2.54 -14.78 -18.37
C TYR A 101 -3.32 -13.46 -18.46
N ARG A 102 -4.43 -13.34 -17.73
CA ARG A 102 -5.26 -12.13 -17.70
C ARG A 102 -4.57 -10.98 -16.98
N ASP A 103 -3.85 -11.26 -15.89
CA ASP A 103 -3.05 -10.25 -15.18
C ASP A 103 -1.92 -9.71 -16.06
N ILE A 104 -1.26 -10.60 -16.81
CA ILE A 104 -0.20 -10.24 -17.76
C ILE A 104 -0.77 -9.38 -18.89
N HIS A 105 -1.93 -9.74 -19.44
CA HIS A 105 -2.58 -8.96 -20.49
C HIS A 105 -3.01 -7.58 -19.99
N TRP A 106 -3.55 -7.49 -18.78
CA TRP A 106 -3.84 -6.21 -18.13
C TRP A 106 -2.58 -5.35 -17.98
N MET A 107 -1.44 -5.95 -17.58
CA MET A 107 -0.17 -5.23 -17.50
C MET A 107 0.27 -4.69 -18.88
N GLN A 108 0.11 -5.48 -19.95
CA GLN A 108 0.41 -5.04 -21.32
C GLN A 108 -0.46 -3.83 -21.71
N GLN A 109 -1.77 -3.89 -21.49
CA GLN A 109 -2.67 -2.77 -21.79
C GLN A 109 -2.34 -1.52 -20.97
N MET A 110 -1.95 -1.67 -19.70
CA MET A 110 -1.50 -0.55 -18.87
C MET A 110 -0.20 0.06 -19.38
N THR A 111 0.72 -0.74 -19.92
CA THR A 111 1.94 -0.22 -20.57
C THR A 111 1.68 0.43 -21.92
N GLU A 112 0.67 -0.02 -22.66
CA GLU A 112 0.23 0.64 -23.90
C GLU A 112 -0.40 2.00 -23.60
N ARG A 113 -1.21 2.08 -22.54
CA ARG A 113 -1.79 3.35 -22.05
C ARG A 113 -0.72 4.29 -21.49
N HIS A 114 0.28 3.74 -20.80
CA HIS A 114 1.35 4.50 -20.14
C HIS A 114 2.74 3.97 -20.55
N PRO A 115 3.31 4.46 -21.66
CA PRO A 115 4.59 3.97 -22.20
C PRO A 115 5.77 4.07 -21.22
N VAL A 116 5.69 4.95 -20.22
CA VAL A 116 6.70 5.11 -19.15
C VAL A 116 6.84 3.82 -18.32
N LEU A 117 5.80 2.98 -18.25
CA LEU A 117 5.78 1.76 -17.47
C LEU A 117 6.50 0.58 -18.14
N VAL A 118 6.84 0.69 -19.44
CA VAL A 118 7.46 -0.40 -20.21
C VAL A 118 8.71 -0.93 -19.54
N THR A 119 9.60 -0.05 -19.07
CA THR A 119 10.86 -0.45 -18.39
C THR A 119 10.62 -1.21 -17.08
N THR A 120 9.50 -0.95 -16.40
CA THR A 120 9.14 -1.65 -15.17
C THR A 120 8.39 -2.95 -15.46
N ALA A 121 7.66 -3.02 -16.57
CA ALA A 121 6.89 -4.20 -16.97
C ALA A 121 7.72 -5.25 -17.69
N GLU A 122 8.74 -4.84 -18.46
CA GLU A 122 9.54 -5.70 -19.32
C GLU A 122 10.09 -6.97 -18.62
N PRO A 123 10.62 -6.91 -17.39
CA PRO A 123 11.08 -8.10 -16.68
C PRO A 123 9.98 -9.13 -16.42
N PHE A 124 8.73 -8.66 -16.26
CA PHE A 124 7.57 -9.50 -15.98
C PHE A 124 6.93 -10.03 -17.27
N LEU A 125 6.87 -9.19 -18.31
CA LEU A 125 6.28 -9.56 -19.60
C LEU A 125 7.14 -10.56 -20.38
N ASN A 126 8.47 -10.48 -20.24
CA ASN A 126 9.43 -11.36 -20.91
C ASN A 126 9.92 -12.53 -20.05
N ALA A 127 9.35 -12.71 -18.85
CA ALA A 127 9.73 -13.79 -17.95
C ALA A 127 9.40 -15.15 -18.58
N ARG A 128 10.38 -16.07 -18.58
CA ARG A 128 10.18 -17.47 -18.99
C ARG A 128 9.56 -18.31 -17.88
N GLU A 129 9.69 -17.85 -16.64
CA GLU A 129 9.18 -18.49 -15.44
C GLU A 129 7.89 -17.80 -14.99
N PRO A 130 6.98 -18.52 -14.30
CA PRO A 130 5.75 -17.93 -13.80
C PRO A 130 6.08 -16.80 -12.81
N VAL A 131 5.54 -15.61 -13.08
CA VAL A 131 5.81 -14.41 -12.29
C VAL A 131 4.96 -14.43 -11.02
N PRO A 132 5.53 -14.19 -9.83
CA PRO A 132 4.76 -14.15 -8.60
C PRO A 132 3.80 -12.95 -8.59
N ILE A 133 2.61 -13.12 -8.00
CA ILE A 133 1.61 -12.04 -7.94
C ILE A 133 2.14 -10.78 -7.26
N GLY A 134 3.08 -10.93 -6.33
CA GLY A 134 3.77 -9.84 -5.66
C GLY A 134 4.50 -8.85 -6.59
N ALA A 135 4.78 -9.23 -7.84
CA ALA A 135 5.34 -8.35 -8.86
C ALA A 135 4.41 -7.17 -9.21
N LEU A 136 3.08 -7.38 -9.18
CA LEU A 136 2.09 -6.33 -9.43
C LEU A 136 2.24 -5.14 -8.48
N ARG A 137 2.72 -5.38 -7.25
CA ARG A 137 2.98 -4.32 -6.28
C ARG A 137 4.10 -3.37 -6.73
N GLU A 138 5.09 -3.90 -7.43
CA GLU A 138 6.21 -3.10 -7.96
C GLU A 138 5.77 -2.31 -9.19
N PHE A 139 4.94 -2.92 -10.03
CA PHE A 139 4.31 -2.27 -11.18
C PHE A 139 3.30 -1.17 -10.79
N TRP A 140 2.58 -1.35 -9.67
CA TRP A 140 1.51 -0.44 -9.25
C TRP A 140 2.00 0.97 -8.87
N ALA A 141 3.08 1.08 -8.09
CA ALA A 141 3.55 2.38 -7.61
C ALA A 141 3.89 3.39 -8.73
N PRO A 142 4.62 3.02 -9.81
CA PRO A 142 4.83 3.92 -10.94
C PRO A 142 3.53 4.16 -11.75
N LEU A 143 2.65 3.17 -11.88
CA LEU A 143 1.34 3.35 -12.55
C LEU A 143 0.49 4.43 -11.86
N VAL A 144 0.35 4.37 -10.54
CA VAL A 144 -0.42 5.39 -9.80
C VAL A 144 0.17 6.78 -9.94
N ARG A 145 1.51 6.90 -9.92
CA ARG A 145 2.16 8.21 -10.10
C ARG A 145 1.89 8.81 -11.47
N GLU A 146 1.81 7.98 -12.51
CA GLU A 146 1.57 8.45 -13.87
C GLU A 146 0.09 8.85 -14.06
N GLU A 147 -0.84 8.07 -13.51
CA GLU A 147 -2.26 8.43 -13.45
C GLU A 147 -2.48 9.74 -12.67
N GLU A 148 -1.84 9.91 -11.51
CA GLU A 148 -1.89 11.17 -10.74
C GLU A 148 -1.33 12.37 -11.52
N ARG A 149 -0.37 12.16 -12.42
CA ARG A 149 0.18 13.22 -13.28
C ARG A 149 -0.77 13.61 -14.39
N GLN A 150 -1.42 12.64 -15.03
CA GLN A 150 -2.37 12.91 -16.11
C GLN A 150 -3.65 13.60 -15.62
N GLN A 151 -4.02 13.39 -14.35
CA GLN A 151 -5.18 14.02 -13.72
C GLN A 151 -4.92 15.46 -13.20
N ARG A 152 -3.69 15.97 -13.29
CA ARG A 152 -3.33 17.35 -12.89
C ARG A 152 -3.15 18.27 -14.10
#